data_AF-A0A1R2CZU9-F1
#
_entry.id   AF-A0A1R2CZU9-F1
#
_cell.length_a   1.000
_cell.length_b   1.000
_cell.length_c   1.000
_cell.angle_alpha   90.00
_cell.angle_beta   90.00
_cell.angle_gamma   90.00
#
_symmetry.space_group_name_H-M   'P 1'
#
loop_
_entity.id
_entity.type
_entity.pdbx_description
1 polymer ?
#
loop_
_entity_poly.entity_id
_entity_poly.type
_entity_poly.pdbx_seq_one_letter_code
_entity_poly.pdbx_strand_id
1 'polypeptide(L)'
;MSFARLVLLNTLKKEMRYETSLAKNLSYITEFIRKHDFVYKVSESSSKINLYKAIDPYKMQIEFTYRLPKKKITEKDLKDQQDILELGGEPSDPVKDEVSCFYISIQKSPKQNLHIECYTYNSQIWIQHIIFTEEIPNFIAPLFSNIKARVNFNILNEGLQHEIVNWLKEIGISDDMGKFTEIMSLYKEQVLYKKWLNDIINILSNE
;
A
#
# COMPACT_ATOMS: atom_id res chain seq x y z
N MET A 1 28.91 -29.89 5.48
CA MET A 1 28.48 -28.61 4.85
C MET A 1 29.47 -28.22 3.75
N SER A 2 29.01 -27.86 2.54
CA SER A 2 29.92 -27.46 1.43
C SER A 2 30.52 -26.07 1.64
N PHE A 3 31.71 -25.81 1.06
CA PHE A 3 32.36 -24.49 1.12
C PHE A 3 31.44 -23.37 0.58
N ALA A 4 30.73 -23.63 -0.52
CA ALA A 4 29.76 -22.68 -1.08
C ALA A 4 28.60 -22.37 -0.10
N ARG A 5 28.08 -23.38 0.61
CA ARG A 5 27.05 -23.19 1.64
C ARG A 5 27.56 -22.35 2.82
N LEU A 6 28.81 -22.57 3.24
CA LEU A 6 29.45 -21.79 4.32
C LEU A 6 29.63 -20.31 3.94
N VAL A 7 30.11 -20.05 2.72
CA VAL A 7 30.28 -18.68 2.20
C VAL A 7 28.95 -17.96 2.14
N LEU A 8 27.91 -18.59 1.58
CA LEU A 8 26.57 -18.00 1.52
C LEU A 8 26.00 -17.70 2.90
N LEU A 9 26.10 -18.64 3.84
CA LEU A 9 25.61 -18.48 5.21
C LEU A 9 26.28 -17.28 5.92
N ASN A 10 27.59 -17.12 5.76
CA ASN A 10 28.33 -16.01 6.35
C ASN A 10 27.93 -14.67 5.71
N THR A 11 27.73 -14.63 4.39
CA THR A 11 27.23 -13.43 3.69
C THR A 11 25.85 -13.03 4.19
N LEU A 12 24.91 -13.96 4.30
CA LEU A 12 23.56 -13.68 4.79
C LEU A 12 23.55 -13.21 6.25
N LYS A 13 24.38 -13.81 7.12
CA LYS A 13 24.53 -13.37 8.51
C LYS A 13 25.11 -11.96 8.61
N LYS A 14 26.03 -11.58 7.71
CA LYS A 14 26.57 -10.22 7.65
C LYS A 14 25.48 -9.23 7.24
N GLU A 15 24.69 -9.56 6.22
CA GLU A 15 23.55 -8.75 5.76
C GLU A 15 22.52 -8.54 6.87
N MET A 16 22.12 -9.63 7.55
CA MET A 16 21.18 -9.56 8.67
C MET A 16 21.63 -8.60 9.77
N ARG A 17 22.92 -8.63 10.12
CA ARG A 17 23.48 -7.73 11.15
C ARG A 17 23.43 -6.28 10.70
N TYR A 18 23.77 -6.02 9.43
CA TYR A 18 23.67 -4.70 8.84
C TYR A 18 22.23 -4.17 8.90
N GLU A 19 21.26 -4.94 8.41
CA GLU A 19 19.84 -4.55 8.40
C GLU A 19 19.23 -4.39 9.79
N THR A 20 19.73 -5.12 10.78
CA THR A 20 19.29 -4.98 12.19
C THR A 20 19.85 -3.73 12.85
N SER A 21 21.04 -3.27 12.42
CA SER A 21 21.65 -2.05 12.94
C SER A 21 20.94 -0.77 12.48
N LEU A 22 20.19 -0.86 11.38
CA LEU A 22 19.35 0.22 10.85
C LEU A 22 18.00 0.27 11.60
N ALA A 23 18.03 0.67 12.87
CA ALA A 23 16.81 0.89 13.63
C ALA A 23 16.00 2.05 13.02
N LYS A 24 14.81 1.76 12.50
CA LYS A 24 13.85 2.79 12.07
C LYS A 24 12.94 3.16 13.24
N ASN A 25 12.83 4.45 13.53
CA ASN A 25 11.88 4.96 14.53
C ASN A 25 10.45 4.84 13.99
N LEU A 26 9.58 4.15 14.72
CA LEU A 26 8.19 3.86 14.32
C LEU A 26 7.17 4.79 14.98
N SER A 27 7.63 5.85 15.65
CA SER A 27 6.76 6.78 16.38
C SER A 27 5.60 7.30 15.53
N TYR A 28 5.86 7.62 14.26
CA TYR A 28 4.85 8.10 13.32
C TYR A 28 3.72 7.08 13.06
N ILE A 29 4.05 5.80 12.86
CA ILE A 29 3.07 4.75 12.57
C ILE A 29 2.13 4.56 13.77
N THR A 30 2.70 4.48 14.97
CA THR A 30 1.94 4.31 16.21
C THR A 30 1.08 5.54 16.50
N GLU A 31 1.63 6.74 16.28
CA GLU A 31 0.90 7.99 16.47
C GLU A 31 -0.27 8.11 15.49
N PHE A 32 -0.07 7.78 14.22
CA PHE A 32 -1.12 7.80 13.19
C PHE A 32 -2.28 6.87 13.55
N ILE A 33 -1.98 5.61 13.89
CA ILE A 33 -3.01 4.61 14.24
C ILE A 33 -3.84 5.10 15.42
N ARG A 34 -3.19 5.66 16.45
CA ARG A 34 -3.85 6.20 17.64
C ARG A 34 -4.66 7.46 17.35
N LYS A 35 -4.13 8.38 16.54
CA LYS A 35 -4.77 9.67 16.21
C LYS A 35 -6.06 9.48 15.40
N HIS A 36 -6.10 8.47 14.54
CA HIS A 36 -7.18 8.27 13.57
C HIS A 36 -8.15 7.13 13.92
N ASP A 37 -8.01 6.50 15.10
CA ASP A 37 -8.87 5.40 15.59
C ASP A 37 -8.95 4.19 14.65
N PHE A 38 -7.85 3.87 13.98
CA PHE A 38 -7.78 2.67 13.15
C PHE A 38 -7.45 1.43 13.98
N VAL A 39 -8.18 0.34 13.74
CA VAL A 39 -7.79 -0.99 14.18
C VAL A 39 -6.88 -1.60 13.12
N TYR A 40 -5.64 -1.80 13.50
CA TYR A 40 -4.59 -2.35 12.64
C TYR A 40 -4.52 -3.87 12.78
N LYS A 41 -4.75 -4.61 11.68
CA LYS A 41 -4.54 -6.07 11.62
C LYS A 41 -3.46 -6.40 10.62
N VAL A 42 -2.31 -6.85 11.12
CA VAL A 42 -1.24 -7.35 10.28
C VAL A 42 -0.80 -8.73 10.70
N SER A 43 -0.72 -9.61 9.71
CA SER A 43 -0.01 -10.87 9.84
C SER A 43 1.46 -10.61 9.54
N GLU A 44 2.35 -11.06 10.43
CA GLU A 44 3.80 -10.94 10.25
C GLU A 44 4.29 -11.60 8.97
N SER A 45 3.62 -12.68 8.53
CA SER A 45 3.95 -13.45 7.33
C SER A 45 3.26 -12.95 6.06
N SER A 46 2.30 -12.02 6.16
CA SER A 46 1.58 -11.52 4.99
C SER A 46 2.16 -10.21 4.49
N SER A 47 2.16 -10.06 3.16
CA SER A 47 2.40 -8.79 2.48
C SER A 47 1.30 -7.75 2.69
N LYS A 48 0.11 -8.25 3.04
CA LYS A 48 -1.12 -7.48 3.12
C LYS A 48 -1.23 -6.76 4.45
N ILE A 49 -1.62 -5.49 4.37
CA ILE A 49 -1.94 -4.65 5.51
C ILE A 49 -3.41 -4.29 5.41
N ASN A 50 -4.14 -4.48 6.52
CA ASN A 50 -5.54 -4.06 6.62
C ASN A 50 -5.71 -3.10 7.81
N LEU A 51 -6.33 -1.96 7.53
CA LEU A 51 -6.84 -1.04 8.54
C LEU A 51 -8.35 -1.12 8.57
N TYR A 52 -8.93 -1.04 9.75
CA TYR A 52 -10.38 -1.01 9.94
C TYR A 52 -10.78 0.19 10.78
N LYS A 53 -11.89 0.83 10.42
CA LYS A 53 -12.47 1.93 11.20
C LYS A 53 -13.98 1.89 11.13
N ALA A 54 -14.65 2.10 12.25
CA ALA A 54 -16.10 2.28 12.31
C ALA A 54 -16.40 3.79 12.38
N ILE A 55 -17.23 4.28 11.48
CA ILE A 55 -17.60 5.70 11.37
C ILE A 55 -19.09 5.71 11.09
N ASP A 56 -19.95 5.94 12.06
CA ASP A 56 -21.41 5.87 11.86
C ASP A 56 -21.87 6.70 10.64
N PRO A 57 -22.63 6.13 9.67
CA PRO A 57 -23.22 4.78 9.60
C PRO A 57 -22.37 3.71 8.85
N TYR A 58 -21.12 4.01 8.58
CA TYR A 58 -20.17 3.24 7.78
C TYR A 58 -19.24 2.33 8.59
N LYS A 59 -18.79 1.27 7.92
CA LYS A 59 -17.60 0.49 8.28
C LYS A 59 -16.61 0.62 7.13
N MET A 60 -15.38 1.03 7.46
CA MET A 60 -14.33 1.24 6.49
C MET A 60 -13.22 0.22 6.68
N GLN A 61 -12.77 -0.36 5.57
CA GLN A 61 -11.56 -1.16 5.48
C GLN A 61 -10.62 -0.51 4.47
N ILE A 62 -9.35 -0.44 4.81
CA ILE A 62 -8.28 -0.02 3.90
C ILE A 62 -7.32 -1.19 3.73
N GLU A 63 -7.03 -1.55 2.48
CA GLU A 63 -6.20 -2.68 2.11
C GLU A 63 -5.06 -2.21 1.22
N PHE A 64 -3.83 -2.58 1.56
CA PHE A 64 -2.68 -2.34 0.69
C PHE A 64 -1.61 -3.41 0.90
N THR A 65 -0.70 -3.52 -0.07
CA THR A 65 0.48 -4.38 0.02
C THR A 65 1.73 -3.52 0.05
N TYR A 66 2.81 -4.02 0.64
CA TYR A 66 4.11 -3.36 0.49
C TYR A 66 4.55 -3.34 -0.98
N ARG A 67 5.39 -2.36 -1.34
CA ARG A 67 5.85 -2.15 -2.72
C ARG A 67 6.67 -3.34 -3.20
N LEU A 68 6.58 -3.65 -4.50
CA LEU A 68 7.53 -4.55 -5.14
C LEU A 68 8.89 -3.84 -5.26
N PRO A 69 10.02 -4.58 -5.18
CA PRO A 69 11.35 -3.97 -5.18
C PRO A 69 11.59 -3.14 -6.45
N LYS A 70 12.09 -1.91 -6.29
CA LYS A 70 12.35 -0.95 -7.37
C LYS A 70 13.35 -1.49 -8.41
N LYS A 71 13.10 -1.24 -9.70
CA LYS A 71 14.22 -1.11 -10.67
C LYS A 71 14.88 0.25 -10.47
N LYS A 72 16.19 0.37 -10.71
CA LYS A 72 16.87 1.68 -10.67
C LYS A 72 16.28 2.60 -11.76
N ILE A 73 15.63 3.68 -11.33
CA ILE A 73 15.03 4.71 -12.18
C ILE A 73 16.10 5.76 -12.52
N THR A 74 16.13 6.27 -13.76
CA THR A 74 17.03 7.36 -14.17
C THR A 74 16.31 8.72 -14.20
N GLU A 75 17.04 9.83 -14.10
CA GLU A 75 16.48 11.21 -14.12
C GLU A 75 15.65 11.53 -15.38
N LYS A 76 15.92 10.83 -16.49
CA LYS A 76 15.18 10.99 -17.73
C LYS A 76 13.77 10.39 -17.64
N ASP A 77 13.63 9.29 -16.92
CA ASP A 77 12.34 8.63 -16.70
C ASP A 77 11.39 9.55 -15.91
N LEU A 78 11.90 10.26 -14.89
CA LEU A 78 11.12 11.15 -14.02
C LEU A 78 10.52 12.36 -14.77
N LYS A 79 11.21 12.89 -15.78
CA LYS A 79 10.77 14.09 -16.53
C LYS A 79 9.65 13.79 -17.53
N ASP A 80 9.79 12.71 -18.29
CA ASP A 80 8.78 12.28 -19.26
C ASP A 80 7.47 11.84 -18.56
N GLN A 81 7.48 11.67 -17.24
CA GLN A 81 6.39 11.16 -16.42
C GLN A 81 5.58 12.25 -15.70
N GLN A 82 6.21 13.36 -15.32
CA GLN A 82 5.50 14.52 -14.74
C GLN A 82 4.48 15.08 -15.73
N ASP A 83 4.86 15.15 -17.01
CA ASP A 83 4.00 15.62 -18.09
C ASP A 83 2.81 14.67 -18.35
N ILE A 84 2.94 13.36 -18.12
CA ILE A 84 1.87 12.36 -18.30
C ILE A 84 0.84 12.42 -17.17
N LEU A 85 1.31 12.61 -15.92
CA LEU A 85 0.46 12.74 -14.73
C LEU A 85 -0.37 14.03 -14.76
N GLU A 86 0.21 15.15 -15.21
CA GLU A 86 -0.52 16.42 -15.38
C GLU A 86 -1.60 16.36 -16.48
N LEU A 87 -1.45 15.44 -17.45
CA LEU A 87 -2.41 15.24 -18.55
C LEU A 87 -3.41 14.10 -18.29
N GLY A 88 -3.42 13.51 -17.09
CA GLY A 88 -4.36 12.43 -16.73
C GLY A 88 -4.09 11.08 -17.41
N GLY A 89 -2.88 10.86 -17.93
CA GLY A 89 -2.45 9.59 -18.50
C GLY A 89 -2.05 8.55 -17.43
N GLU A 90 -2.03 7.27 -17.81
CA GLU A 90 -1.55 6.22 -16.90
C GLU A 90 -0.04 6.37 -16.63
N PRO A 91 0.42 6.23 -15.38
CA PRO A 91 1.85 6.30 -15.06
C PRO A 91 2.64 5.17 -15.74
N SER A 92 3.79 5.50 -16.31
CA SER A 92 4.72 4.50 -16.87
C SER A 92 5.45 3.73 -15.75
N ASP A 93 6.06 2.59 -16.12
CA ASP A 93 6.62 1.59 -15.17
C ASP A 93 7.57 2.14 -14.08
N PRO A 94 8.38 3.20 -14.28
CA PRO A 94 9.21 3.77 -13.23
C PRO A 94 8.42 4.54 -12.15
N VAL A 95 7.35 5.26 -12.49
CA VAL A 95 6.46 5.88 -11.45
C VAL A 95 5.71 4.81 -10.69
N LYS A 96 5.36 3.68 -11.32
CA LYS A 96 4.71 2.56 -10.62
C LYS A 96 5.54 2.06 -9.44
N ASP A 97 6.87 2.20 -9.48
CA ASP A 97 7.78 1.84 -8.39
C ASP A 97 7.80 2.89 -7.24
N GLU A 98 7.35 4.13 -7.51
CA GLU A 98 7.25 5.21 -6.52
C GLU A 98 5.83 5.43 -5.98
N VAL A 99 4.85 4.79 -6.61
CA VAL A 99 3.45 4.86 -6.23
C VAL A 99 3.09 3.70 -5.30
N SER A 100 2.34 4.00 -4.23
CA SER A 100 1.70 2.94 -3.45
C SER A 100 0.24 2.82 -3.87
N CYS A 101 -0.20 1.62 -4.23
CA CYS A 101 -1.62 1.36 -4.42
C CYS A 101 -2.26 0.96 -3.09
N PHE A 102 -3.43 1.52 -2.80
CA PHE A 102 -4.26 1.09 -1.70
C PHE A 102 -5.74 1.15 -2.08
N TYR A 103 -6.52 0.28 -1.46
CA TYR A 103 -7.92 0.11 -1.74
C TYR A 103 -8.74 0.46 -0.52
N ILE A 104 -9.82 1.19 -0.73
CA ILE A 104 -10.77 1.58 0.31
C ILE A 104 -12.06 0.82 0.06
N SER A 105 -12.60 0.18 1.08
CA SER A 105 -13.94 -0.38 1.08
C SER A 105 -14.77 0.28 2.16
N ILE A 106 -15.90 0.84 1.76
CA ILE A 106 -16.84 1.55 2.64
C ILE A 106 -18.17 0.83 2.57
N GLN A 107 -18.57 0.25 3.69
CA GLN A 107 -19.82 -0.48 3.83
C GLN A 107 -20.81 0.35 4.65
N LYS A 108 -21.99 0.65 4.09
CA LYS A 108 -23.12 1.25 4.82
C LYS A 108 -24.11 0.19 5.32
N SER A 109 -24.33 -0.84 4.51
CA SER A 109 -25.19 -1.99 4.84
C SER A 109 -24.65 -3.24 4.14
N PRO A 110 -25.11 -4.46 4.47
CA PRO A 110 -24.61 -5.70 3.84
C PRO A 110 -24.58 -5.66 2.31
N LYS A 111 -25.55 -4.96 1.69
CA LYS A 111 -25.73 -4.86 0.23
C LYS A 111 -25.28 -3.52 -0.37
N GLN A 112 -24.63 -2.66 0.40
CA GLN A 112 -24.23 -1.33 -0.05
C GLN A 112 -22.76 -1.11 0.28
N ASN A 113 -21.91 -1.53 -0.64
CA ASN A 113 -20.47 -1.45 -0.52
C ASN A 113 -19.91 -0.61 -1.67
N LEU A 114 -19.14 0.41 -1.29
CA LEU A 114 -18.37 1.25 -2.19
C LEU A 114 -16.90 0.84 -2.09
N HIS A 115 -16.27 0.55 -3.22
CA HIS A 115 -14.86 0.24 -3.30
C HIS A 115 -14.15 1.29 -4.15
N ILE A 116 -12.99 1.75 -3.69
CA ILE A 116 -12.22 2.80 -4.33
C ILE A 116 -10.78 2.33 -4.47
N GLU A 117 -10.25 2.43 -5.68
CA GLU A 117 -8.83 2.22 -5.95
C GLU A 117 -8.11 3.56 -5.91
N CYS A 118 -7.09 3.63 -5.05
CA CYS A 118 -6.31 4.83 -4.83
C CYS A 118 -4.82 4.56 -5.03
N TYR A 119 -4.13 5.61 -5.43
CA TYR A 119 -2.68 5.65 -5.55
C TYR A 119 -2.13 6.76 -4.68
N THR A 120 -0.95 6.55 -4.10
CA THR A 120 -0.21 7.60 -3.39
C THR A 120 1.03 7.97 -4.16
N TYR A 121 1.25 9.28 -4.32
CA TYR A 121 2.50 9.83 -4.83
C TYR A 121 2.81 11.11 -4.08
N ASN A 122 4.03 11.24 -3.55
CA ASN A 122 4.42 12.35 -2.67
C ASN A 122 3.40 12.57 -1.53
N SER A 123 2.90 11.47 -0.95
CA SER A 123 1.89 11.46 0.11
C SER A 123 0.50 12.03 -0.27
N GLN A 124 0.29 12.43 -1.52
CA GLN A 124 -1.03 12.82 -2.04
C GLN A 124 -1.80 11.60 -2.53
N ILE A 125 -3.12 11.62 -2.32
CA ILE A 125 -4.02 10.54 -2.74
C ILE A 125 -4.64 10.89 -4.09
N TRP A 126 -4.52 9.95 -5.02
CA TRP A 126 -5.13 9.97 -6.35
C TRP A 126 -6.18 8.87 -6.44
N ILE A 127 -7.41 9.21 -6.80
CA ILE A 127 -8.49 8.24 -6.98
C ILE A 127 -8.53 7.83 -8.44
N GLN A 128 -8.45 6.54 -8.72
CA GLN A 128 -8.47 6.03 -10.09
C GLN A 128 -9.85 5.48 -10.47
N HIS A 129 -10.38 4.57 -9.66
CA HIS A 129 -11.60 3.86 -9.97
C HIS A 129 -12.53 3.77 -8.78
N ILE A 130 -13.83 3.82 -9.07
CA ILE A 130 -14.91 3.62 -8.11
C ILE A 130 -15.80 2.45 -8.58
N ILE A 131 -16.14 1.55 -7.65
CA ILE A 131 -17.00 0.40 -7.89
C ILE A 131 -18.04 0.29 -6.79
N PHE A 132 -19.30 0.02 -7.16
CA PHE A 132 -20.35 -0.36 -6.22
C PHE A 132 -20.62 -1.86 -6.31
N THR A 133 -20.81 -2.50 -5.16
CA THR A 133 -21.11 -3.94 -5.09
C THR A 133 -22.10 -4.25 -3.97
N GLU A 134 -22.88 -5.30 -4.16
CA GLU A 134 -23.77 -5.84 -3.11
C GLU A 134 -23.07 -6.82 -2.18
N GLU A 135 -21.90 -7.34 -2.56
CA GLU A 135 -21.16 -8.32 -1.76
C GLU A 135 -19.85 -7.74 -1.24
N ILE A 136 -19.49 -8.10 -0.02
CA ILE A 136 -18.18 -7.78 0.54
C ILE A 136 -17.20 -8.84 0.01
N PRO A 137 -16.18 -8.43 -0.76
CA PRO A 137 -15.22 -9.38 -1.28
C PRO A 137 -14.19 -9.74 -0.22
N ASN A 138 -13.66 -10.95 -0.32
CA ASN A 138 -12.58 -11.41 0.56
C ASN A 138 -11.28 -10.59 0.35
N PHE A 139 -11.07 -10.09 -0.87
CA PHE A 139 -9.93 -9.28 -1.27
C PHE A 139 -10.41 -8.14 -2.16
N ILE A 140 -9.97 -6.93 -1.86
CA ILE A 140 -10.45 -5.74 -2.57
C ILE A 140 -9.68 -5.59 -3.90
N ALA A 141 -8.36 -5.82 -3.89
CA ALA A 141 -7.52 -5.63 -5.06
C ALA A 141 -8.00 -6.39 -6.33
N PRO A 142 -8.36 -7.70 -6.26
CA PRO A 142 -8.80 -8.45 -7.43
C PRO A 142 -10.12 -7.95 -8.04
N LEU A 143 -10.94 -7.18 -7.32
CA LEU A 143 -12.17 -6.61 -7.88
C LEU A 143 -11.88 -5.69 -9.06
N PHE A 144 -10.85 -4.86 -8.93
CA PHE A 144 -10.51 -3.84 -9.92
C PHE A 144 -9.99 -4.45 -11.22
N SER A 145 -9.41 -5.65 -11.15
CA SER A 145 -9.00 -6.43 -12.33
C SER A 145 -10.18 -7.18 -12.99
N ASN A 146 -11.15 -7.64 -12.21
CA ASN A 146 -12.17 -8.59 -12.69
C ASN A 146 -13.51 -7.97 -13.08
N ILE A 147 -13.85 -6.78 -12.54
CA ILE A 147 -15.15 -6.14 -12.76
C ILE A 147 -15.06 -5.14 -13.92
N LYS A 148 -15.91 -5.34 -14.95
CA LYS A 148 -16.02 -4.42 -16.09
C LYS A 148 -16.76 -3.11 -15.76
N ALA A 149 -17.67 -3.14 -14.80
CA ALA A 149 -18.50 -2.00 -14.41
C ALA A 149 -17.80 -1.02 -13.44
N ARG A 150 -16.52 -0.72 -13.68
CA ARG A 150 -15.77 0.27 -12.90
C ARG A 150 -15.93 1.65 -13.52
N VAL A 151 -16.11 2.67 -12.68
CA VAL A 151 -16.16 4.06 -13.12
C VAL A 151 -14.77 4.64 -12.97
N ASN A 152 -14.18 5.14 -14.05
CA ASN A 152 -12.96 5.94 -13.97
C ASN A 152 -13.32 7.27 -13.29
N PHE A 153 -12.62 7.62 -12.22
CA PHE A 153 -12.91 8.83 -11.45
C PHE A 153 -12.71 10.10 -12.28
N ASN A 154 -11.71 10.11 -13.15
CA ASN A 154 -11.31 11.28 -13.95
C ASN A 154 -12.34 11.64 -15.04
N ILE A 155 -13.28 10.75 -15.36
CA ILE A 155 -14.36 11.06 -16.32
C ILE A 155 -15.59 11.68 -15.65
N LEU A 156 -15.63 11.76 -14.33
CA LEU A 156 -16.72 12.40 -13.59
C LEU A 156 -16.67 13.92 -13.77
N ASN A 157 -17.79 14.59 -13.56
CA ASN A 157 -17.81 16.05 -13.47
C ASN A 157 -16.95 16.54 -12.29
N GLU A 158 -16.21 17.63 -12.47
CA GLU A 158 -15.28 18.18 -11.46
C GLU A 158 -15.95 18.49 -10.11
N GLY A 159 -17.18 19.00 -10.12
CA GLY A 159 -17.94 19.26 -8.90
C GLY A 159 -18.22 17.96 -8.14
N LEU A 160 -18.60 16.89 -8.85
CA LEU A 160 -18.80 15.58 -8.23
C LEU A 160 -17.49 14.98 -7.72
N GLN A 161 -16.40 15.12 -8.46
CA GLN A 161 -15.07 14.70 -8.01
C GLN A 161 -14.70 15.42 -6.70
N HIS A 162 -14.89 16.73 -6.65
CA HIS A 162 -14.61 17.55 -5.48
C HIS A 162 -15.40 17.10 -4.25
N GLU A 163 -16.71 16.90 -4.38
CA GLU A 163 -17.57 16.45 -3.28
C GLU A 163 -17.19 15.04 -2.79
N ILE A 164 -16.84 14.12 -3.68
CA ILE A 164 -16.36 12.79 -3.30
C ILE A 164 -15.05 12.90 -2.49
N VAL A 165 -14.10 13.72 -2.94
CA VAL A 165 -12.83 13.92 -2.23
C VAL A 165 -13.06 14.57 -0.86
N ASN A 166 -13.94 15.56 -0.76
CA ASN A 166 -14.28 16.20 0.52
C ASN A 166 -14.90 15.20 1.49
N TRP A 167 -15.88 14.41 1.03
CA TRP A 167 -16.48 13.36 1.84
C TRP A 167 -15.45 12.33 2.32
N LEU A 168 -14.51 11.91 1.45
CA LEU A 168 -13.42 11.01 1.82
C LEU A 168 -12.53 11.60 2.92
N LYS A 169 -12.21 12.90 2.83
CA LYS A 169 -11.45 13.60 3.88
C LYS A 169 -12.19 13.64 5.21
N GLU A 170 -13.50 13.89 5.20
CA GLU A 170 -14.34 13.91 6.41
C GLU A 170 -14.34 12.56 7.14
N ILE A 171 -14.33 11.45 6.40
CA ILE A 171 -14.28 10.09 6.98
C ILE A 171 -12.85 9.63 7.32
N GLY A 172 -11.84 10.48 7.12
CA GLY A 172 -10.45 10.25 7.54
C GLY A 172 -9.52 9.71 6.46
N ILE A 173 -9.89 9.82 5.18
CA ILE A 173 -9.02 9.55 4.03
C ILE A 173 -8.40 10.87 3.58
N SER A 174 -7.25 11.21 4.15
CA SER A 174 -6.52 12.46 3.93
C SER A 174 -5.07 12.21 3.51
N ASP A 175 -4.30 13.25 3.23
CA ASP A 175 -2.87 13.14 2.88
C ASP A 175 -2.04 12.41 3.97
N ASP A 176 -2.41 12.56 5.25
CA ASP A 176 -1.83 11.77 6.35
C ASP A 176 -1.96 10.24 6.10
N MET A 177 -3.06 9.77 5.49
CA MET A 177 -3.26 8.37 5.08
C MET A 177 -2.37 7.99 3.90
N GLY A 178 -2.20 8.91 2.94
CA GLY A 178 -1.26 8.72 1.83
C GLY A 178 0.16 8.51 2.35
N LYS A 179 0.61 9.41 3.22
CA LYS A 179 1.91 9.33 3.91
C LYS A 179 2.04 8.06 4.75
N PHE A 180 1.00 7.69 5.50
CA PHE A 180 1.00 6.45 6.27
C PHE A 180 1.19 5.23 5.39
N THR A 181 0.43 5.12 4.30
CA THR A 181 0.53 4.01 3.34
C THR A 181 1.94 3.88 2.78
N GLU A 182 2.58 4.98 2.39
CA GLU A 182 3.96 4.99 1.87
C GLU A 182 4.97 4.52 2.92
N ILE A 183 4.95 5.14 4.10
CA ILE A 183 5.89 4.81 5.19
C ILE A 183 5.69 3.37 5.65
N MET A 184 4.44 2.94 5.79
CA MET A 184 4.12 1.61 6.28
C MET A 184 4.46 0.52 5.27
N SER A 185 4.30 0.80 3.98
CA SER A 185 4.73 -0.11 2.91
C SER A 185 6.23 -0.33 2.97
N LEU A 186 7.04 0.74 3.06
CA LEU A 186 8.50 0.64 3.18
C LEU A 186 8.94 -0.07 4.47
N TYR A 187 8.24 0.18 5.58
CA TYR A 187 8.51 -0.51 6.83
C TYR A 187 8.22 -2.01 6.71
N LYS A 188 7.07 -2.38 6.13
CA LYS A 188 6.67 -3.78 5.99
C LYS A 188 7.58 -4.54 5.02
N GLU A 189 8.03 -3.91 3.94
CA GLU A 189 9.05 -4.44 3.04
C GLU A 189 10.32 -4.81 3.82
N GLN A 190 10.83 -3.89 4.65
CA GLN A 190 12.01 -4.13 5.49
C GLN A 190 11.81 -5.30 6.47
N VAL A 191 10.64 -5.39 7.10
CA VAL A 191 10.31 -6.49 8.02
C VAL A 191 10.33 -7.83 7.29
N LEU A 192 9.74 -7.89 6.10
CA LEU A 192 9.68 -9.12 5.31
C LEU A 192 11.02 -9.49 4.70
N TYR A 193 11.85 -8.52 4.31
CA TYR A 193 13.21 -8.78 3.87
C TYR A 193 14.05 -9.41 4.97
N LYS A 194 13.99 -8.86 6.19
CA LYS A 194 14.65 -9.48 7.36
C LYS A 194 14.09 -10.87 7.67
N LYS A 195 12.77 -11.06 7.57
CA LYS A 195 12.17 -12.39 7.73
C LYS A 195 12.73 -13.38 6.70
N TRP A 196 12.77 -12.99 5.43
CA TRP A 196 13.31 -13.80 4.34
C TRP A 196 14.78 -14.16 4.55
N LEU A 197 15.63 -13.19 4.94
CA LEU A 197 17.04 -13.46 5.29
C LEU A 197 17.13 -14.50 6.42
N ASN A 198 16.31 -14.36 7.46
CA ASN A 198 16.29 -15.27 8.59
C ASN A 198 15.85 -16.69 8.18
N ASP A 199 14.80 -16.79 7.38
CA ASP A 199 14.26 -18.06 6.90
C ASP A 199 15.29 -18.81 6.05
N ILE A 200 16.03 -18.12 5.17
CA ILE A 200 17.13 -18.74 4.40
C ILE A 200 18.29 -19.14 5.32
N ILE A 201 18.68 -18.29 6.27
CA ILE A 201 19.72 -18.64 7.25
C ILE A 201 19.32 -19.92 7.99
N ASN A 202 18.07 -20.06 8.41
CA ASN A 202 17.58 -21.26 9.09
C ASN A 202 17.63 -22.49 8.19
N ILE A 203 17.19 -22.39 6.93
CA ILE A 203 17.30 -23.48 5.94
C ILE A 203 18.75 -23.91 5.75
N LEU A 204 19.69 -22.95 5.71
CA LEU A 204 21.11 -23.22 5.52
C LEU A 204 21.84 -23.61 6.80
N SER A 205 21.26 -23.37 7.98
CA SER A 205 21.86 -23.71 9.29
C SER A 205 21.36 -25.04 9.84
N ASN A 206 20.13 -25.43 9.53
CA ASN A 206 19.58 -26.72 9.93
C ASN A 206 20.12 -27.84 9.00
N GLU A 207 20.52 -28.95 9.61
CA GLU A 207 20.66 -30.26 8.93
C GLU A 207 19.33 -31.00 8.97
#